data_AF-A0A6S7KIE8-F1
#
_entry.id   AF-A0A6S7KIE8-F1
#
_cell.length_a   1.000
_cell.length_b   1.000
_cell.length_c   1.000
_cell.angle_alpha   90.00
_cell.angle_beta   90.00
_cell.angle_gamma   90.00
#
_symmetry.space_group_name_H-M   'P 1'
#
loop_
_entity.id
_entity.type
_entity.pdbx_description
1 polymer ?
#
loop_
_entity_poly.entity_id
_entity_poly.type
_entity_poly.pdbx_seq_one_letter_code
_entity_poly.pdbx_strand_id
1 'polypeptide(L)'
;MSQDTVITKAVFEEILDKKLAEKLKPIDQMMSIMDNLKKSVKFLGDKFDSTIRKVEEIEVKCDANVKENKCLKMEVLRLSNIIRQHDEEINNFQQYSRRHCVEIAGLPVEPDEDTNALTIKVGSLMGVHIDEKIFQSATDCRIKLKMKPTAQG
;
A
#
# COMPACT_ATOMS: atom_id res chain seq x y z
N MET A 1 -76.90 -71.94 -4.36
CA MET A 1 -76.35 -72.16 -5.71
C MET A 1 -75.18 -71.21 -5.86
N SER A 2 -73.94 -71.70 -5.69
CA SER A 2 -72.74 -70.88 -5.92
C SER A 2 -72.48 -70.82 -7.41
N GLN A 3 -72.49 -69.61 -7.97
CA GLN A 3 -72.00 -69.38 -9.33
C GLN A 3 -70.47 -69.36 -9.27
N ASP A 4 -69.86 -70.45 -9.71
CA ASP A 4 -68.42 -70.47 -9.96
C ASP A 4 -68.14 -69.57 -11.17
N THR A 5 -67.56 -68.41 -10.89
CA THR A 5 -67.21 -67.41 -11.90
C THR A 5 -65.99 -67.93 -12.67
N VAL A 6 -66.17 -68.37 -13.91
CA VAL A 6 -65.06 -68.82 -14.76
C VAL A 6 -64.27 -67.59 -15.23
N ILE A 7 -63.08 -67.38 -14.65
CA ILE A 7 -62.18 -66.31 -15.07
C ILE A 7 -61.57 -66.70 -16.42
N THR A 8 -61.79 -65.88 -17.45
CA THR A 8 -61.12 -66.03 -18.74
C THR A 8 -59.68 -65.51 -18.65
N LYS A 9 -58.79 -66.09 -19.45
CA LYS A 9 -57.36 -65.72 -19.48
C LYS A 9 -57.13 -64.20 -19.59
N ALA A 10 -57.91 -63.53 -20.44
CA ALA A 10 -57.83 -62.08 -20.63
C ALA A 10 -58.15 -61.27 -19.36
N VAL A 11 -59.17 -61.68 -18.59
CA VAL A 11 -59.54 -61.01 -17.32
C VAL A 11 -58.46 -61.24 -16.26
N PHE A 12 -57.84 -62.42 -16.25
CA PHE A 12 -56.72 -62.70 -15.34
C PHE A 12 -55.48 -61.85 -15.66
N GLU A 13 -55.12 -61.73 -16.94
CA GLU A 13 -54.00 -60.89 -17.40
C GLU A 13 -54.22 -59.41 -17.03
N GLU A 14 -55.43 -58.87 -17.23
CA GLU A 14 -55.76 -57.49 -16.86
C GLU A 14 -55.65 -57.23 -15.34
N ILE A 15 -56.16 -58.16 -14.50
CA ILE A 15 -56.05 -58.06 -13.04
C ILE A 15 -54.60 -58.12 -12.60
N LEU A 16 -53.81 -59.00 -13.23
CA LEU A 16 -52.39 -59.16 -12.94
C LEU A 16 -51.61 -57.88 -13.29
N ASP A 17 -51.80 -57.33 -14.49
CA ASP A 17 -51.16 -56.09 -14.94
C ASP A 17 -51.52 -54.91 -14.03
N LYS A 18 -52.80 -54.79 -13.65
CA LYS A 18 -53.26 -53.75 -12.74
C LYS A 18 -52.58 -53.84 -11.38
N LYS A 19 -52.54 -55.04 -10.77
CA LYS A 19 -51.85 -55.26 -9.49
C LYS A 19 -50.35 -55.05 -9.58
N LEU A 20 -49.71 -55.47 -10.68
CA LEU A 20 -48.28 -55.27 -10.90
C LEU A 20 -47.97 -53.78 -11.00
N ALA A 21 -48.71 -53.04 -11.83
CA ALA A 21 -48.56 -51.59 -11.98
C ALA A 21 -48.75 -50.86 -10.65
N GLU A 22 -49.74 -51.25 -9.85
CA GLU A 22 -49.99 -50.66 -8.53
C GLU A 22 -48.82 -50.89 -7.56
N LYS A 23 -48.15 -52.04 -7.65
CA LYS A 23 -46.98 -52.38 -6.82
C LYS A 23 -45.66 -51.78 -7.35
N LEU A 24 -45.56 -51.52 -8.65
CA LEU A 24 -44.39 -50.90 -9.28
C LEU A 24 -44.39 -49.37 -9.15
N LYS A 25 -45.55 -48.73 -9.10
CA LYS A 25 -45.69 -47.27 -8.99
C LYS A 25 -44.88 -46.63 -7.84
N PRO A 26 -44.84 -47.19 -6.61
CA PRO A 26 -44.00 -46.68 -5.54
C PRO A 26 -42.50 -46.83 -5.81
N ILE A 27 -42.10 -47.87 -6.55
CA ILE A 27 -40.70 -48.10 -6.94
C ILE A 27 -40.28 -47.03 -7.94
N ASP A 28 -41.12 -46.71 -8.92
CA ASP A 28 -40.85 -45.64 -9.89
C ASP A 28 -40.72 -44.26 -9.21
N GLN A 29 -41.60 -43.99 -8.23
CA GLN A 29 -41.54 -42.77 -7.43
C GLN A 29 -40.24 -42.71 -6.60
N MET A 30 -39.85 -43.82 -5.97
CA MET A 30 -38.59 -43.94 -5.23
C MET A 30 -37.39 -43.69 -6.16
N MET A 31 -37.41 -44.22 -7.38
CA MET A 31 -36.36 -44.03 -8.38
C MET A 31 -36.23 -42.55 -8.77
N SER A 32 -37.36 -41.87 -8.97
CA SER A 32 -37.40 -40.43 -9.25
C SER A 32 -36.82 -39.60 -8.10
N ILE A 33 -37.15 -39.94 -6.84
CA ILE A 33 -36.60 -39.28 -5.66
C ILE A 33 -35.08 -39.50 -5.59
N MET A 34 -34.60 -40.73 -5.83
CA MET A 34 -33.16 -41.01 -5.85
C MET A 34 -32.43 -40.22 -6.93
N ASP A 35 -33.00 -40.05 -8.11
CA ASP A 35 -32.39 -39.25 -9.18
C ASP A 35 -32.31 -37.77 -8.79
N ASN A 36 -33.34 -37.23 -8.15
CA ASN A 36 -33.33 -35.85 -7.66
C ASN A 36 -32.30 -35.68 -6.53
N LEU A 37 -32.24 -36.62 -5.59
CA LEU A 37 -31.25 -36.62 -4.52
C LEU A 37 -29.83 -36.67 -5.08
N LYS A 38 -29.58 -37.53 -6.07
CA LYS A 38 -28.29 -37.63 -6.77
C LYS A 38 -27.89 -36.31 -7.41
N LYS A 39 -28.83 -35.61 -8.05
CA LYS A 39 -28.60 -34.26 -8.62
C LYS A 39 -28.27 -33.24 -7.54
N SER A 40 -29.00 -33.22 -6.42
CA SER A 40 -28.75 -32.30 -5.30
C SER A 40 -27.40 -32.54 -4.64
N VAL A 41 -27.03 -33.80 -4.42
CA VAL A 41 -25.71 -34.18 -3.86
C VAL A 41 -24.59 -33.74 -4.80
N LYS A 42 -24.73 -34.00 -6.11
CA LYS A 42 -23.75 -33.53 -7.10
C LYS A 42 -23.61 -32.01 -7.10
N PHE A 43 -24.74 -31.29 -7.13
CA PHE A 43 -24.74 -29.83 -7.07
C PHE A 43 -24.04 -29.31 -5.81
N LEU A 44 -24.31 -29.92 -4.66
CA LEU A 44 -23.66 -29.52 -3.41
C LEU A 44 -22.16 -29.81 -3.45
N GLY A 45 -21.74 -30.96 -3.99
CA GLY A 45 -20.33 -31.30 -4.22
C GLY A 45 -19.63 -30.25 -5.07
N ASP A 46 -20.20 -29.91 -6.23
CA ASP A 46 -19.65 -28.89 -7.14
C ASP A 46 -19.52 -27.51 -6.44
N LYS A 47 -20.48 -27.15 -5.57
CA LYS A 47 -20.43 -25.92 -4.77
C LYS A 47 -19.37 -25.97 -3.68
N PHE A 48 -19.18 -27.12 -3.05
CA PHE A 48 -18.17 -27.33 -2.02
C PHE A 48 -16.77 -27.22 -2.62
N ASP A 49 -16.52 -27.90 -3.74
CA ASP A 49 -15.24 -27.83 -4.47
C ASP A 49 -14.93 -26.40 -4.93
N SER A 50 -15.93 -25.70 -5.48
CA SER A 50 -15.76 -24.28 -5.83
C SER A 50 -15.46 -23.40 -4.62
N THR A 51 -15.94 -23.76 -3.43
CA THR A 51 -15.71 -22.98 -2.21
C THR A 51 -14.30 -23.23 -1.70
N ILE A 52 -13.85 -24.49 -1.68
CA ILE A 52 -12.48 -24.87 -1.33
C ILE A 52 -11.48 -24.10 -2.20
N ARG A 53 -11.67 -24.11 -3.53
CA ARG A 53 -10.79 -23.38 -4.45
C ARG A 53 -10.72 -21.88 -4.15
N LYS A 54 -11.87 -21.25 -3.82
CA LYS A 54 -11.90 -19.83 -3.45
C LYS A 54 -11.20 -19.56 -2.12
N VAL A 55 -11.29 -20.47 -1.17
CA VAL A 55 -10.59 -20.37 0.12
C VAL A 55 -9.08 -20.43 -0.10
N GLU A 56 -8.61 -21.40 -0.90
CA GLU A 56 -7.18 -21.50 -1.26
C GLU A 56 -6.67 -20.24 -1.98
N GLU A 57 -7.45 -19.70 -2.93
CA GLU A 57 -7.11 -18.43 -3.61
C GLU A 57 -7.03 -17.25 -2.62
N ILE A 58 -7.91 -17.21 -1.62
CA ILE A 58 -7.91 -16.17 -0.59
C ILE A 58 -6.69 -16.32 0.33
N GLU A 59 -6.33 -17.54 0.73
CA GLU A 59 -5.15 -17.81 1.55
C GLU A 59 -3.88 -17.31 0.87
N VAL A 60 -3.70 -17.64 -0.42
CA VAL A 60 -2.55 -17.17 -1.21
C VAL A 60 -2.49 -15.63 -1.27
N LYS A 61 -3.64 -14.98 -1.48
CA LYS A 61 -3.71 -13.51 -1.51
C LYS A 61 -3.43 -12.89 -0.13
N CYS A 62 -3.93 -13.50 0.94
CA CYS A 62 -3.63 -13.09 2.31
C CYS A 62 -2.14 -13.16 2.60
N ASP A 63 -1.47 -14.26 2.25
CA ASP A 63 -0.03 -14.42 2.44
C ASP A 63 0.78 -13.39 1.66
N ALA A 64 0.39 -13.13 0.41
CA ALA A 64 1.01 -12.09 -0.41
C ALA A 64 0.86 -10.70 0.24
N ASN A 65 -0.35 -10.34 0.67
CA ASN A 65 -0.63 -9.07 1.34
C ASN A 65 0.13 -8.94 2.67
N VAL A 66 0.24 -10.01 3.46
CA VAL A 66 1.01 -10.00 4.71
C VAL A 66 2.50 -9.75 4.43
N LYS A 67 3.06 -10.36 3.39
CA LYS A 67 4.45 -10.14 2.98
C LYS A 67 4.66 -8.69 2.52
N GLU A 68 3.80 -8.17 1.65
CA GLU A 68 3.88 -6.79 1.17
C GLU A 68 3.78 -5.78 2.32
N ASN A 69 2.83 -5.97 3.24
CA ASN A 69 2.65 -5.11 4.40
C ASN A 69 3.89 -5.10 5.31
N LYS A 70 4.54 -6.25 5.50
CA LYS A 70 5.84 -6.32 6.22
C LYS A 70 6.92 -5.52 5.50
N CYS A 71 7.06 -5.66 4.18
CA CYS A 71 8.02 -4.90 3.39
C CYS A 71 7.77 -3.38 3.48
N LEU A 72 6.52 -2.95 3.33
CA LEU A 72 6.13 -1.54 3.43
C LEU A 72 6.45 -0.97 4.82
N LYS A 73 6.17 -1.71 5.90
CA LYS A 73 6.52 -1.27 7.26
C LYS A 73 8.03 -1.10 7.46
N MET A 74 8.84 -2.00 6.92
CA MET A 74 10.30 -1.85 6.97
C MET A 74 10.76 -0.62 6.19
N GLU A 75 10.18 -0.36 5.03
CA GLU A 75 10.52 0.80 4.20
C GLU A 75 10.12 2.12 4.86
N VAL A 76 8.94 2.17 5.48
CA VAL A 76 8.50 3.33 6.29
C VAL A 76 9.48 3.60 7.43
N LEU A 77 9.94 2.58 8.14
CA LEU A 77 10.92 2.72 9.21
C LEU A 77 12.27 3.22 8.67
N ARG A 78 12.72 2.69 7.53
CA ARG A 78 13.95 3.11 6.85
C ARG A 78 13.88 4.60 6.46
N LEU A 79 12.81 5.01 5.79
CA LEU A 79 12.60 6.40 5.36
C LEU A 79 12.50 7.35 6.56
N SER A 80 11.80 6.94 7.63
CA SER A 80 11.70 7.73 8.86
C SER A 80 13.07 7.97 9.50
N ASN A 81 13.94 6.95 9.51
CA ASN A 81 15.31 7.10 10.01
C ASN A 81 16.14 8.06 9.15
N ILE A 82 16.00 7.99 7.82
CA ILE A 82 16.71 8.90 6.90
C ILE A 82 16.25 10.35 7.11
N ILE A 83 14.95 10.57 7.24
CA ILE A 83 14.40 11.92 7.52
C ILE A 83 15.00 12.46 8.82
N ARG A 84 15.01 11.66 9.88
CA ARG A 84 15.61 12.07 11.16
C ARG A 84 17.10 12.42 11.02
N GLN A 85 17.85 11.63 10.27
CA GLN A 85 19.27 11.91 10.00
C GLN A 85 19.46 13.23 9.23
N HIS A 86 18.66 13.46 8.19
CA HIS A 86 18.72 14.71 7.44
C HIS A 86 18.30 15.92 8.28
N ASP A 87 17.33 15.78 9.18
CA ASP A 87 16.98 16.85 10.11
C ASP A 87 18.14 17.20 11.05
N GLU A 88 18.87 16.19 11.54
CA GLU A 88 20.09 16.37 12.34
C GLU A 88 21.19 17.07 11.53
N GLU A 89 21.42 16.65 10.28
CA GLU A 89 22.38 17.27 9.36
C GLU A 89 22.02 18.72 9.07
N ILE A 90 20.75 19.02 8.75
CA ILE A 90 20.25 20.37 8.50
C ILE A 90 20.46 21.23 9.74
N ASN A 91 20.09 20.74 10.91
CA ASN A 91 20.29 21.46 12.16
C ASN A 91 21.79 21.76 12.40
N ASN A 92 22.67 20.79 12.15
CA ASN A 92 24.11 21.00 12.22
C ASN A 92 24.57 22.07 11.22
N PHE A 93 24.15 21.99 9.96
CA PHE A 93 24.48 22.99 8.94
C PHE A 93 23.98 24.40 9.30
N GLN A 94 22.76 24.52 9.83
CA GLN A 94 22.22 25.79 10.29
C GLN A 94 23.06 26.37 11.44
N GLN A 95 23.45 25.54 12.41
CA GLN A 95 24.34 25.94 13.49
C GLN A 95 25.74 26.34 13.00
N TYR A 96 26.33 25.61 12.04
CA TYR A 96 27.59 25.99 11.41
C TYR A 96 27.47 27.31 10.64
N SER A 97 26.37 27.49 9.89
CA SER A 97 26.14 28.73 9.14
C SER A 97 26.03 29.95 10.07
N ARG A 98 25.47 29.82 11.27
CA ARG A 98 25.42 30.92 12.25
C ARG A 98 26.80 31.30 12.80
N ARG A 99 27.73 30.34 12.90
CA ARG A 99 29.10 30.59 13.38
C ARG A 99 30.02 31.24 12.33
N HIS A 100 29.74 31.06 11.04
CA HIS A 100 30.60 31.55 9.95
C HIS A 100 30.06 32.80 9.24
N CYS A 101 29.11 33.53 9.85
CA CYS A 101 28.62 34.81 9.35
C CYS A 101 29.20 35.97 10.16
N VAL A 102 29.89 36.89 9.49
CA VAL A 102 30.24 38.19 10.04
C VAL A 102 29.23 39.20 9.54
N GLU A 103 28.52 39.84 10.47
CA GLU A 103 27.64 40.98 10.19
C GLU A 103 28.38 42.27 10.54
N ILE A 104 28.57 43.14 9.55
CA ILE A 104 29.13 44.48 9.74
C ILE A 104 27.94 45.44 9.70
N ALA A 105 27.59 46.03 10.85
CA ALA A 105 26.47 46.94 11.01
C ALA A 105 26.92 48.26 11.67
N GLY A 106 26.18 49.34 11.42
CA GLY A 106 26.45 50.66 12.02
C GLY A 106 27.58 51.45 11.34
N LEU A 107 27.87 51.17 10.06
CA LEU A 107 28.74 52.04 9.28
C LEU A 107 28.05 53.40 9.08
N PRO A 108 28.74 54.54 9.33
CA PRO A 108 28.21 55.84 9.00
C PRO A 108 27.97 55.93 7.50
N VAL A 109 26.87 56.58 7.10
CA VAL A 109 26.56 56.83 5.68
C VAL A 109 26.74 58.32 5.46
N GLU A 110 27.93 58.71 5.02
CA GLU A 110 28.23 60.08 4.61
C GLU A 110 28.03 60.22 3.08
N PRO A 111 27.59 61.39 2.56
CA PRO A 111 27.15 61.55 1.16
C PRO A 111 28.21 61.23 0.08
N ASP A 112 29.49 61.19 0.45
CA ASP A 112 30.62 60.96 -0.45
C ASP A 112 31.52 59.77 -0.03
N GLU A 113 31.08 58.96 0.93
CA GLU A 113 31.88 57.83 1.43
C GLU A 113 31.53 56.52 0.69
N ASP A 114 32.56 55.88 0.12
CA ASP A 114 32.43 54.54 -0.44
C ASP A 114 32.30 53.50 0.68
N THR A 115 31.05 53.21 1.04
CA THR A 115 30.70 52.22 2.06
C THR A 115 31.21 50.81 1.70
N ASN A 116 31.40 50.50 0.41
CA ASN A 116 31.93 49.19 -0.02
C ASN A 116 33.42 49.09 0.31
N ALA A 117 34.19 50.13 -0.02
CA ALA A 117 35.61 50.21 0.35
C ALA A 117 35.81 50.18 1.88
N LEU A 118 34.94 50.87 2.64
CA LEU A 118 34.95 50.82 4.10
C LEU A 118 34.70 49.41 4.63
N THR A 119 33.72 48.70 4.05
CA THR A 119 33.39 47.32 4.43
C THR A 119 34.55 46.36 4.14
N ILE A 120 35.23 46.48 2.99
CA ILE A 120 36.43 45.69 2.65
C ILE A 120 37.55 45.94 3.66
N LYS A 121 37.76 47.20 4.04
CA LYS A 121 38.79 47.59 5.01
C LYS A 121 38.50 47.04 6.41
N VAL A 122 37.25 47.12 6.88
CA VAL A 122 36.82 46.54 8.16
C VAL A 122 36.97 45.02 8.12
N GLY A 123 36.58 44.36 7.03
CA GLY A 123 36.79 42.91 6.86
C GLY A 123 38.27 42.51 6.95
N SER A 124 39.14 43.24 6.27
CA SER A 124 40.60 43.00 6.30
C SER A 124 41.18 43.13 7.71
N LEU A 125 40.74 44.12 8.49
CA LEU A 125 41.14 44.31 9.89
C LEU A 125 40.66 43.17 10.80
N MET A 126 39.53 42.55 10.47
CA MET A 126 38.99 41.37 11.17
C MET A 126 39.59 40.04 10.65
N GLY A 127 40.54 40.09 9.71
CA GLY A 127 41.16 38.89 9.12
C GLY A 127 40.27 38.15 8.11
N VAL A 128 39.24 38.81 7.57
CA VAL A 128 38.28 38.25 6.61
C VAL A 128 38.49 38.88 5.24
N HIS A 129 38.78 38.05 4.23
CA HIS A 129 38.90 38.52 2.85
C HIS A 129 37.52 38.70 2.21
N ILE A 130 37.23 39.91 1.71
CA ILE A 130 35.96 40.26 1.06
C ILE A 130 36.25 40.59 -0.40
N ASP A 131 35.68 39.82 -1.33
CA ASP A 131 35.79 40.10 -2.76
C ASP A 131 34.83 41.23 -3.16
N GLU A 132 35.32 42.20 -3.92
CA GLU A 132 34.54 43.35 -4.40
C GLU A 132 33.32 42.95 -5.28
N LYS A 133 33.37 41.75 -5.87
CA LYS A 133 32.27 41.17 -6.64
C LYS A 133 31.02 40.87 -5.80
N ILE A 134 31.14 40.78 -4.47
CA ILE A 134 30.02 40.50 -3.56
C ILE A 134 29.04 41.69 -3.51
N PHE A 135 29.54 42.91 -3.66
CA PHE A 135 28.72 44.13 -3.61
C PHE A 135 27.87 44.34 -4.89
N GLN A 136 28.21 43.65 -5.99
CA GLN A 136 27.52 43.78 -7.27
C GLN A 136 26.26 42.90 -7.37
N SER A 137 26.10 41.90 -6.49
CA SER A 137 24.93 41.00 -6.48
C SER A 137 23.97 41.22 -5.30
N ALA A 138 24.26 42.15 -4.40
CA ALA A 138 23.49 42.37 -3.18
C ALA A 138 22.59 43.62 -3.34
N THR A 139 21.30 43.41 -3.55
CA THR A 139 20.27 44.47 -3.54
C THR A 139 19.74 44.79 -2.13
N ASP A 140 20.36 44.25 -1.08
CA ASP A 140 19.92 44.40 0.30
C ASP A 140 21.12 44.82 1.17
N CYS A 141 20.93 45.82 2.05
CA CYS A 141 21.98 46.47 2.85
C CYS A 141 22.61 45.57 3.94
N ARG A 142 22.50 44.24 3.81
CA ARG A 142 23.05 43.24 4.74
C ARG A 142 23.99 42.31 4.01
N ILE A 143 25.29 42.56 4.16
CA ILE A 143 26.33 41.73 3.54
C ILE A 143 26.64 40.57 4.50
N LYS A 144 26.16 39.37 4.15
CA LYS A 144 26.50 38.14 4.88
C LYS A 144 27.73 37.51 4.28
N LEU A 145 28.88 37.73 4.91
CA LEU A 145 30.15 37.16 4.49
C LEU A 145 30.29 35.76 5.07
N LYS A 146 30.50 34.77 4.20
CA LYS A 146 30.87 33.41 4.61
C LYS A 146 32.38 33.35 4.78
N MET A 147 32.85 33.09 6.00
CA MET A 147 34.27 32.80 6.20
C MET A 147 34.65 31.50 5.50
N LYS A 148 35.66 31.55 4.61
CA LYS A 148 36.32 30.32 4.15
C LYS A 148 37.33 29.91 5.21
N PRO A 149 37.41 28.62 5.59
CA PRO A 149 38.47 28.16 6.47
C PRO A 149 39.82 28.41 5.79
N THR A 150 40.66 29.23 6.43
CA THR A 150 42.04 29.44 6.01
C THR A 150 42.75 28.10 6.16
N ALA A 151 43.18 27.50 5.05
CA ALA A 151 44.11 26.38 5.09
C ALA A 151 45.37 26.88 5.80
N GLN A 152 45.64 26.37 7.00
CA GLN A 152 46.90 26.59 7.68
C GLN A 152 48.00 25.88 6.87
N GLY A 153 48.91 26.67 6.32
CA GLY A 153 50.19 26.29 5.76
C GLY A 153 51.14 27.46 5.97
#